data_AF-A0AAD4KKC8-F1
#
_entry.id   AF-A0AAD4KKC8-F1
#
_cell.length_a   1.000
_cell.length_b   1.000
_cell.length_c   1.000
_cell.angle_alpha   90.00
_cell.angle_beta   90.00
_cell.angle_gamma   90.00
#
_symmetry.space_group_name_H-M   'P 1'
#
loop_
_entity.id
_entity.type
_entity.pdbx_description
1 polymer ?
#
loop_
_entity_poly.entity_id
_entity_poly.type
_entity_poly.pdbx_seq_one_letter_code
_entity_poly.pdbx_strand_id
1 'polypeptide(L)'
;MLSGFLVIQALLVKTFPNNEENLINSDITLEREATQVKKDNTTIPPHCTFCNDTCELSHICKKCGNAAHCNLDCNRSDWYRHKFSCRLGRPIDATDCLVLSCKTNEVDDVIKEYGFMHFVPGNDRWKLFNQYSGLIINWDTEEEELRSAVKKNKLKEMLTTRCLQTRDPAMLRDMQWLKNEEGFGASSEGPGLITLFDAAREELLLDPDDRNVPITELPPPEKKQIRNGIKPNVDEDNWIALDFCIAADHNSEQQLASAYGSLVERCSFDEFWKAMADSSITGLFSKYGPADAILHMRNFKDVMSIVNGEDEMKLHEACISGELASLLESVLGSPARVPRDLLKNPYPLENYPLMGMVTASVIMYRESDLDRVSTSERNANGKKAVILSLPDAEDEAMKEWIQDRAAFLGTGVRQRYHSASDGTVIMEDRVGACL
;
A
#
# COMPACT_ATOMS: atom_id res chain seq x y z
N MET A 1 -11.42 -18.24 -0.25
CA MET A 1 -11.52 -17.78 -1.65
C MET A 1 -10.49 -16.69 -1.94
N LEU A 2 -9.38 -16.62 -1.20
CA LEU A 2 -8.28 -15.65 -1.41
C LEU A 2 -6.92 -16.34 -1.19
N SER A 3 -6.85 -17.67 -1.40
CA SER A 3 -5.65 -18.47 -1.05
C SER A 3 -4.75 -18.78 -2.24
N GLY A 4 -5.22 -18.62 -3.48
CA GLY A 4 -4.46 -18.97 -4.69
C GLY A 4 -3.54 -17.87 -5.22
N PHE A 5 -3.74 -16.62 -4.81
CA PHE A 5 -3.05 -15.46 -5.38
C PHE A 5 -1.55 -15.37 -5.04
N LEU A 6 -1.10 -16.00 -3.94
CA LEU A 6 0.29 -15.89 -3.46
C LEU A 6 1.32 -16.73 -4.21
N VAL A 7 0.90 -17.73 -5.00
CA VAL A 7 1.83 -18.72 -5.57
C VAL A 7 2.51 -18.23 -6.85
N ILE A 8 1.90 -17.30 -7.59
CA ILE A 8 2.45 -16.80 -8.88
C ILE A 8 3.61 -15.81 -8.64
N GLN A 9 3.57 -15.02 -7.57
CA GLN A 9 4.54 -13.93 -7.38
C GLN A 9 5.92 -14.39 -6.88
N ALA A 10 6.00 -15.47 -6.11
CA ALA A 10 7.29 -15.97 -5.59
C ALA A 10 8.24 -16.49 -6.69
N LEU A 11 7.74 -16.74 -7.90
CA LEU A 11 8.52 -17.35 -9.00
C LEU A 11 9.15 -16.34 -9.98
N LEU A 12 8.82 -15.04 -9.91
CA LEU A 12 9.30 -14.05 -10.91
C LEU A 12 10.23 -12.95 -10.40
N VAL A 13 10.55 -12.88 -9.10
CA VAL A 13 11.50 -11.88 -8.57
C VAL A 13 12.72 -12.56 -7.94
N LYS A 14 13.75 -12.79 -8.76
CA LYS A 14 15.13 -13.02 -8.28
C LYS A 14 16.09 -12.10 -9.04
N THR A 15 16.36 -10.93 -8.47
CA THR A 15 17.67 -10.25 -8.48
C THR A 15 17.59 -8.97 -7.64
N PHE A 16 18.16 -8.96 -6.44
CA PHE A 16 19.14 -7.97 -5.89
C PHE A 16 19.29 -8.17 -4.35
N PRO A 17 20.47 -7.88 -3.77
CA PRO A 17 20.83 -8.32 -2.42
C PRO A 17 20.41 -7.33 -1.32
N ASN A 18 20.15 -7.92 -0.15
CA ASN A 18 19.80 -7.31 1.13
C ASN A 18 20.86 -6.32 1.64
N ASN A 19 20.40 -5.23 2.25
CA ASN A 19 21.08 -4.54 3.35
C ASN A 19 20.01 -4.17 4.38
N GLU A 20 20.01 -4.88 5.51
CA GLU A 20 19.21 -4.57 6.70
C GLU A 20 20.02 -3.64 7.61
N GLU A 21 19.47 -2.49 7.99
CA GLU A 21 19.86 -1.82 9.23
C GLU A 21 18.62 -1.32 10.00
N ASN A 22 18.56 -1.79 11.24
CA ASN A 22 17.66 -1.53 12.36
C ASN A 22 17.13 -0.09 12.51
N LEU A 23 15.84 0.04 12.84
CA LEU A 23 15.33 1.11 13.70
C LEU A 23 14.23 0.62 14.66
N ILE A 24 14.53 0.78 15.94
CA ILE A 24 13.65 0.55 17.10
C ILE A 24 13.17 1.92 17.64
N ASN A 25 11.92 1.91 18.15
CA ASN A 25 11.27 2.74 19.18
C ASN A 25 10.36 3.95 18.83
N SER A 26 9.06 3.69 19.01
CA SER A 26 8.15 4.17 20.07
C SER A 26 8.06 5.65 20.45
N ASP A 27 6.81 6.13 20.46
CA ASP A 27 6.28 7.40 20.97
C ASP A 27 6.76 7.80 22.37
N ILE A 28 7.25 9.03 22.51
CA ILE A 28 7.35 9.75 23.78
C ILE A 28 7.02 11.24 23.57
N THR A 29 5.92 11.68 24.15
CA THR A 29 5.58 13.09 24.38
C THR A 29 6.44 13.61 25.53
N LEU A 30 7.28 14.64 25.31
CA LEU A 30 8.05 15.29 26.38
C LEU A 30 8.11 16.81 26.19
N GLU A 31 7.73 17.49 27.27
CA GLU A 31 7.85 18.94 27.48
C GLU A 31 9.33 19.37 27.45
N ARG A 32 9.60 20.54 26.86
CA ARG A 32 10.95 21.05 26.58
C ARG A 32 11.54 21.82 27.77
N GLU A 33 12.60 21.28 28.35
CA GLU A 33 13.66 22.07 28.99
C GLU A 33 14.90 22.13 28.07
N ALA A 34 15.47 23.33 27.89
CA ALA A 34 16.56 23.59 26.96
C ALA A 34 17.90 23.06 27.50
N THR A 35 18.27 21.83 27.14
CA THR A 35 19.61 21.28 27.42
C THR A 35 20.59 21.64 26.30
N GLN A 36 21.74 22.20 26.69
CA GLN A 36 22.82 22.60 25.79
C GLN A 36 23.53 21.35 25.24
N VAL A 37 23.30 21.05 23.96
CA VAL A 37 23.83 19.85 23.28
C VAL A 37 25.34 19.95 23.09
N LYS A 38 26.08 18.97 23.64
CA LYS A 38 27.51 18.76 23.43
C LYS A 38 27.75 18.40 21.97
N LYS A 39 28.68 19.11 21.32
CA LYS A 39 29.02 18.96 19.91
C LYS A 39 29.88 17.69 19.73
N ASP A 40 29.23 16.53 19.62
CA ASP A 40 29.91 15.29 19.25
C ASP A 40 30.53 15.44 17.85
N ASN A 41 31.70 14.83 17.65
CA ASN A 41 32.43 14.86 16.38
C ASN A 41 31.62 14.12 15.31
N THR A 42 30.76 14.84 14.60
CA THR A 42 29.96 14.33 13.48
C THR A 42 30.89 13.94 12.34
N THR A 43 30.98 12.64 12.06
CA THR A 43 31.63 12.12 10.85
C THR A 43 30.87 12.63 9.64
N ILE A 44 31.56 13.34 8.73
CA ILE A 44 30.95 13.85 7.50
C ILE A 44 30.53 12.64 6.63
N PRO A 45 29.31 12.62 6.08
CA PRO A 45 28.87 11.53 5.19
C PRO A 45 29.85 11.37 4.01
N PRO A 46 30.20 10.14 3.59
CA PRO A 46 31.11 9.92 2.47
C PRO A 46 30.44 10.10 1.09
N HIS A 47 29.12 10.19 1.03
CA HIS A 47 28.33 10.28 -0.20
C HIS A 47 27.37 11.46 -0.17
N CYS A 48 26.97 11.94 -1.34
CA CYS A 48 25.90 12.92 -1.45
C CYS A 48 24.58 12.30 -0.98
N THR A 49 23.90 12.92 0.00
CA THR A 49 22.64 12.41 0.55
C THR A 49 21.52 12.28 -0.51
N PHE A 50 21.58 13.07 -1.59
CA PHE A 50 20.58 13.06 -2.65
C PHE A 50 20.90 12.07 -3.79
N CYS A 51 22.02 12.27 -4.51
CA CYS A 51 22.34 11.47 -5.69
C CYS A 51 23.14 10.20 -5.36
N ASN A 52 23.58 10.03 -4.11
CA ASN A 52 24.39 8.92 -3.64
C ASN A 52 25.80 8.80 -4.29
N ASP A 53 26.23 9.79 -5.06
CA ASP A 53 27.56 9.80 -5.68
C ASP A 53 28.67 10.11 -4.67
N THR A 54 29.86 9.54 -4.90
CA THR A 54 31.12 9.79 -4.18
C THR A 54 31.84 11.05 -4.67
N CYS A 55 31.10 12.15 -4.83
CA CYS A 55 31.64 13.41 -5.32
C CYS A 55 32.20 14.27 -4.17
N GLU A 56 32.96 15.31 -4.51
CA GLU A 56 33.37 16.32 -3.53
C GLU A 56 32.13 17.01 -2.94
N LEU A 57 31.93 16.85 -1.63
CA LEU A 57 30.76 17.36 -0.92
C LEU A 57 31.00 18.80 -0.48
N SER A 58 30.47 19.74 -1.26
CA SER A 58 30.65 21.18 -1.02
C SER A 58 29.52 21.81 -0.19
N HIS A 59 28.38 21.13 -0.02
CA HIS A 59 27.20 21.66 0.65
C HIS A 59 26.76 20.80 1.84
N ILE A 60 27.34 21.09 3.00
CA ILE A 60 26.95 20.48 4.28
C ILE A 60 25.84 21.31 4.92
N CYS A 61 24.78 20.65 5.40
CA CYS A 61 23.70 21.31 6.12
C CYS A 61 24.26 22.00 7.38
N LYS A 62 24.28 23.34 7.38
CA LYS A 62 24.84 24.14 8.48
C LYS A 62 24.11 23.97 9.80
N LYS A 63 22.87 23.45 9.77
CA LYS A 63 22.04 23.25 10.96
C LYS A 63 22.45 21.96 11.67
N CYS A 64 22.26 20.81 11.02
CA CYS A 64 22.49 19.51 11.65
C CYS A 64 23.90 18.96 11.44
N GLY A 65 24.64 19.39 10.41
CA GLY A 65 25.93 18.81 10.03
C GLY A 65 25.86 17.39 9.43
N ASN A 66 24.68 16.75 9.46
CA ASN A 66 24.52 15.33 9.13
C ASN A 66 24.21 15.05 7.66
N ALA A 67 23.82 16.06 6.88
CA ALA A 67 23.54 15.91 5.45
C ALA A 67 24.56 16.70 4.63
N ALA A 68 25.07 16.08 3.57
CA ALA A 68 26.12 16.64 2.73
C ALA A 68 25.78 16.38 1.25
N HIS A 69 26.01 17.39 0.41
CA HIS A 69 25.61 17.38 -0.99
C HIS A 69 26.74 17.83 -1.89
N CYS A 70 26.78 17.30 -3.11
CA CYS A 70 27.80 17.63 -4.10
C CYS A 70 27.65 19.07 -4.63
N ASN A 71 26.41 19.56 -4.80
CA ASN A 71 26.10 20.89 -5.31
C ASN A 71 24.80 21.44 -4.69
N LEU A 72 24.52 22.72 -4.98
CA LEU A 72 23.34 23.42 -4.48
C LEU A 72 22.02 22.81 -4.96
N ASP A 73 22.01 22.23 -6.17
CA ASP A 73 20.81 21.62 -6.73
C ASP A 73 20.44 20.35 -5.96
N CYS A 74 21.40 19.46 -5.71
CA CYS A 74 21.18 18.28 -4.86
C CYS A 74 20.75 18.68 -3.44
N ASN A 75 21.31 19.76 -2.88
CA ASN A 75 20.88 20.27 -1.59
C ASN A 75 19.41 20.75 -1.61
N ARG A 76 19.01 21.49 -2.65
CA ARG A 76 17.63 21.97 -2.80
C ARG A 76 16.66 20.82 -3.07
N SER A 77 17.05 19.86 -3.90
CA SER A 77 16.26 18.69 -4.22
C SER A 77 16.08 17.77 -3.02
N ASP A 78 17.06 17.63 -2.13
CA ASP A 78 16.89 16.84 -0.90
C ASP A 78 16.17 17.60 0.21
N TRP A 79 16.17 18.93 0.17
CA TRP A 79 15.67 19.76 1.27
C TRP A 79 14.25 19.40 1.72
N TYR A 80 13.37 19.00 0.78
CA TYR A 80 12.00 18.65 1.12
C TYR A 80 11.90 17.38 2.00
N ARG A 81 12.86 16.44 1.88
CA ARG A 81 12.98 15.25 2.73
C ARG A 81 13.82 15.54 3.97
N HIS A 82 14.97 16.17 3.77
CA HIS A 82 15.94 16.44 4.83
C HIS A 82 15.37 17.25 6.00
N LYS A 83 14.42 18.16 5.74
CA LYS A 83 13.80 18.97 6.79
C LYS A 83 13.21 18.10 7.92
N PHE A 84 12.67 16.92 7.61
CA PHE A 84 12.03 16.01 8.58
C PHE A 84 13.06 15.32 9.47
N SER A 85 14.28 15.07 8.98
CA SER A 85 15.38 14.50 9.77
C SER A 85 16.28 15.57 10.41
N CYS A 86 16.21 16.83 9.96
CA CYS A 86 16.99 17.94 10.46
C CYS A 86 16.44 18.48 11.80
N ARG A 87 16.83 17.85 12.92
CA ARG A 87 16.41 18.20 14.30
C ARG A 87 16.65 19.65 14.74
N LEU A 88 17.53 20.39 14.06
CA LEU A 88 17.86 21.79 14.34
C LEU A 88 17.15 22.78 13.40
N GLY A 89 16.15 22.29 12.63
CA GLY A 89 15.29 23.08 11.75
C GLY A 89 14.20 23.87 12.49
N ARG A 90 13.38 24.60 11.72
CA ARG A 90 12.08 25.08 12.23
C ARG A 90 11.16 23.86 12.45
N PRO A 91 10.14 23.95 13.32
CA PRO A 91 9.14 22.90 13.43
C PRO A 91 8.52 22.56 12.06
N ILE A 92 8.30 21.28 11.82
CA ILE A 92 7.56 20.78 10.65
C ILE A 92 6.11 21.26 10.76
N ASP A 93 5.59 21.84 9.69
CA ASP A 93 4.20 22.30 9.60
C ASP A 93 3.44 21.60 8.46
N ALA A 94 2.13 21.86 8.33
CA ALA A 94 1.30 21.22 7.31
C ALA A 94 1.77 21.50 5.87
N THR A 95 2.48 22.63 5.64
CA THR A 95 3.05 22.94 4.32
C THR A 95 4.19 22.01 3.98
N ASP A 96 5.01 21.67 4.98
CA ASP A 96 6.09 20.71 4.81
C ASP A 96 5.56 19.33 4.43
N CYS A 97 4.49 18.87 5.09
CA CYS A 97 3.83 17.62 4.78
C CYS A 97 3.24 17.66 3.36
N LEU A 98 2.51 18.71 2.99
CA LEU A 98 1.96 18.85 1.63
C LEU A 98 3.05 18.79 0.55
N VAL A 99 4.17 19.50 0.75
CA VAL A 99 5.28 19.50 -0.22
C VAL A 99 5.91 18.12 -0.33
N LEU A 100 6.11 17.42 0.80
CA LEU A 100 6.61 16.05 0.80
C LEU A 100 5.66 15.14 0.02
N SER A 101 4.37 15.14 0.38
CA SER A 101 3.30 14.40 -0.28
C SER A 101 3.29 14.63 -1.79
N CYS A 102 3.35 15.89 -2.25
CA CYS A 102 3.41 16.21 -3.67
C CYS A 102 4.63 15.57 -4.34
N LYS A 103 5.81 15.71 -3.74
CA LYS A 103 7.07 15.20 -4.30
C LYS A 103 7.20 13.68 -4.26
N THR A 104 6.52 13.00 -3.33
CA THR A 104 6.46 11.52 -3.26
C THR A 104 5.23 10.93 -3.96
N ASN A 105 4.30 11.77 -4.40
CA ASN A 105 3.00 11.37 -4.94
C ASN A 105 2.17 10.53 -3.96
N GLU A 106 2.28 10.84 -2.65
CA GLU A 106 1.57 10.14 -1.57
C GLU A 106 0.65 11.13 -0.86
N VAL A 107 -0.66 10.89 -0.92
CA VAL A 107 -1.64 11.73 -0.21
C VAL A 107 -1.73 11.23 1.22
N ASP A 108 -1.19 12.01 2.16
CA ASP A 108 -1.37 11.76 3.59
C ASP A 108 -2.62 12.50 4.11
N ASP A 109 -3.31 11.92 5.09
CA ASP A 109 -4.54 12.46 5.68
C ASP A 109 -4.32 13.77 6.47
N VAL A 110 -3.06 14.19 6.63
CA VAL A 110 -2.63 15.29 7.50
C VAL A 110 -2.94 16.68 6.90
N ILE A 111 -3.47 16.79 5.69
CA ILE A 111 -3.57 18.07 4.99
C ILE A 111 -4.93 18.79 5.16
N LYS A 112 -5.50 18.74 6.38
CA LYS A 112 -6.74 19.47 6.73
C LYS A 112 -6.61 20.98 6.44
N GLU A 113 -5.44 21.55 6.69
CA GLU A 113 -5.19 22.99 6.52
C GLU A 113 -5.31 23.48 5.07
N TYR A 114 -5.12 22.59 4.08
CA TYR A 114 -5.14 22.96 2.66
C TYR A 114 -6.49 22.71 1.95
N GLY A 115 -7.55 22.49 2.74
CA GLY A 115 -8.92 22.40 2.23
C GLY A 115 -9.28 21.04 1.63
N PHE A 116 -8.45 20.00 1.79
CA PHE A 116 -8.77 18.64 1.34
C PHE A 116 -10.07 18.11 1.96
N MET A 117 -10.32 18.47 3.23
CA MET A 117 -11.53 18.08 3.96
C MET A 117 -12.80 18.78 3.48
N HIS A 118 -12.68 19.78 2.60
CA HIS A 118 -13.84 20.40 1.95
C HIS A 118 -14.53 19.42 1.00
N PHE A 119 -13.74 18.54 0.36
CA PHE A 119 -14.22 17.63 -0.67
C PHE A 119 -14.59 16.27 -0.08
N VAL A 120 -15.82 15.82 -0.36
CA VAL A 120 -16.30 14.50 0.06
C VAL A 120 -15.74 13.39 -0.82
N PRO A 121 -15.85 13.46 -2.16
CA PRO A 121 -15.36 12.39 -3.01
C PRO A 121 -13.83 12.34 -3.03
N GLY A 122 -13.26 11.14 -3.00
CA GLY A 122 -11.81 10.93 -3.13
C GLY A 122 -11.26 11.51 -4.44
N ASN A 123 -12.03 11.43 -5.52
CA ASN A 123 -11.67 12.00 -6.83
C ASN A 123 -11.44 13.52 -6.77
N ASP A 124 -12.27 14.25 -6.03
CA ASP A 124 -12.15 15.71 -5.93
C ASP A 124 -10.96 16.12 -5.05
N ARG A 125 -10.68 15.34 -3.99
CA ARG A 125 -9.43 15.47 -3.24
C ARG A 125 -8.21 15.22 -4.11
N TRP A 126 -8.27 14.20 -4.97
CA TRP A 126 -7.20 13.87 -5.90
C TRP A 126 -7.00 14.97 -6.95
N LYS A 127 -8.07 15.56 -7.51
CA LYS A 127 -7.98 16.73 -8.39
C LYS A 127 -7.30 17.90 -7.68
N LEU A 128 -7.68 18.18 -6.43
CA LEU A 128 -7.04 19.22 -5.63
C LEU A 128 -5.54 18.90 -5.40
N PHE A 129 -5.22 17.65 -5.07
CA PHE A 129 -3.84 17.19 -4.90
C PHE A 129 -3.01 17.41 -6.17
N ASN A 130 -3.53 17.02 -7.33
CA ASN A 130 -2.86 17.21 -8.61
C ASN A 130 -2.61 18.69 -8.93
N GLN A 131 -3.51 19.59 -8.52
CA GLN A 131 -3.25 21.03 -8.64
C GLN A 131 -2.07 21.46 -7.77
N TYR A 132 -2.06 21.11 -6.48
CA TYR A 132 -0.93 21.43 -5.60
C TYR A 132 0.38 20.82 -6.12
N SER A 133 0.35 19.55 -6.49
CA SER A 133 1.51 18.81 -6.99
C SER A 133 2.06 19.44 -8.27
N GLY A 134 1.20 19.75 -9.25
CA GLY A 134 1.60 20.45 -10.47
C GLY A 134 2.23 21.81 -10.18
N LEU A 135 1.66 22.58 -9.26
CA LEU A 135 2.19 23.90 -8.88
C LEU A 135 3.52 23.85 -8.13
N ILE A 136 3.70 22.85 -7.25
CA ILE A 136 4.91 22.69 -6.42
C ILE A 136 6.05 22.05 -7.23
N ILE A 137 5.74 21.09 -8.11
CA ILE A 137 6.76 20.35 -8.86
C ILE A 137 7.17 21.08 -10.13
N ASN A 138 6.20 21.51 -10.93
CA ASN A 138 6.47 22.01 -12.28
C ASN A 138 6.60 23.54 -12.34
N TRP A 139 6.04 24.25 -11.34
CA TRP A 139 5.99 25.72 -11.32
C TRP A 139 6.72 26.33 -10.13
N ASP A 140 7.42 25.51 -9.34
CA ASP A 140 8.27 25.93 -8.21
C ASP A 140 7.58 26.92 -7.27
N THR A 141 6.30 26.65 -6.94
CA THR A 141 5.55 27.46 -5.98
C THR A 141 6.25 27.44 -4.63
N GLU A 142 6.65 28.62 -4.14
CA GLU A 142 7.40 28.75 -2.91
C GLU A 142 6.57 28.34 -1.69
N GLU A 143 7.18 27.62 -0.74
CA GLU A 143 6.48 27.17 0.48
C GLU A 143 5.93 28.34 1.31
N GLU A 144 6.60 29.50 1.31
CA GLU A 144 6.15 30.68 2.06
C GLU A 144 4.88 31.29 1.45
N GLU A 145 4.70 31.19 0.12
CA GLU A 145 3.47 31.60 -0.52
C GLU A 145 2.30 30.71 -0.09
N LEU A 146 2.50 29.39 -0.05
CA LEU A 146 1.52 28.43 0.44
C LEU A 146 1.13 28.73 1.90
N ARG A 147 2.11 28.91 2.79
CA ARG A 147 1.88 29.32 4.19
C ARG A 147 1.11 30.63 4.28
N SER A 148 1.48 31.62 3.46
CA SER A 148 0.80 32.92 3.43
C SER A 148 -0.66 32.77 3.00
N ALA A 149 -0.93 31.92 2.01
CA ALA A 149 -2.27 31.65 1.51
C ALA A 149 -3.13 30.92 2.54
N VAL A 150 -2.59 29.92 3.26
CA VAL A 150 -3.26 29.27 4.39
C VAL A 150 -3.57 30.30 5.47
N LYS A 151 -2.56 31.03 5.95
CA LYS A 151 -2.70 32.01 7.04
C LYS A 151 -3.70 33.13 6.75
N LYS A 152 -3.80 33.56 5.49
CA LYS A 152 -4.72 34.63 5.05
C LYS A 152 -6.07 34.09 4.58
N ASN A 153 -6.29 32.77 4.63
CA ASN A 153 -7.44 32.09 4.05
C ASN A 153 -7.69 32.47 2.57
N LYS A 154 -6.61 32.50 1.78
CA LYS A 154 -6.58 32.88 0.36
C LYS A 154 -6.14 31.72 -0.55
N LEU A 155 -6.32 30.47 -0.10
CA LEU A 155 -5.93 29.28 -0.88
C LEU A 155 -6.59 29.24 -2.26
N LYS A 156 -7.91 29.44 -2.34
CA LYS A 156 -8.65 29.45 -3.60
C LYS A 156 -8.11 30.50 -4.59
N GLU A 157 -7.83 31.70 -4.09
CA GLU A 157 -7.28 32.81 -4.88
C GLU A 157 -5.88 32.49 -5.39
N MET A 158 -5.01 31.96 -4.52
CA MET A 158 -3.64 31.56 -4.85
C MET A 158 -3.63 30.46 -5.91
N LEU A 159 -4.36 29.36 -5.69
CA LEU A 159 -4.47 28.24 -6.64
C LEU A 159 -4.99 28.71 -8.00
N THR A 160 -6.09 29.48 -8.00
CA THR A 160 -6.67 30.02 -9.24
C THR A 160 -5.67 30.88 -10.01
N THR A 161 -4.98 31.77 -9.31
CA THR A 161 -4.01 32.70 -9.92
C THR A 161 -2.82 31.94 -10.50
N ARG A 162 -2.26 30.99 -9.74
CA ARG A 162 -1.12 30.18 -10.17
C ARG A 162 -1.49 29.28 -11.34
N CYS A 163 -2.61 28.56 -11.27
CA CYS A 163 -3.11 27.75 -12.38
C CYS A 163 -3.31 28.57 -13.67
N LEU A 164 -3.83 29.79 -13.59
CA LEU A 164 -3.96 30.69 -14.75
C LEU A 164 -2.61 31.09 -15.37
N GLN A 165 -1.58 31.28 -14.53
CA GLN A 165 -0.22 31.59 -15.00
C GLN A 165 0.41 30.41 -15.75
N THR A 166 0.05 29.18 -15.38
CA THR A 166 0.66 27.98 -15.99
C THR A 166 0.38 27.83 -17.48
N ARG A 167 -0.82 28.25 -17.90
CA ARG A 167 -1.40 27.96 -19.23
C ARG A 167 -1.48 26.45 -19.56
N ASP A 168 -1.31 25.57 -18.57
CA ASP A 168 -1.41 24.13 -18.77
C ASP A 168 -2.89 23.74 -18.94
N PRO A 169 -3.29 23.10 -20.06
CA PRO A 169 -4.69 22.76 -20.30
C PRO A 169 -5.32 21.84 -19.25
N ALA A 170 -4.54 20.95 -18.61
CA ALA A 170 -5.08 20.06 -17.57
C ALA A 170 -5.33 20.83 -16.28
N MET A 171 -4.34 21.61 -15.81
CA MET A 171 -4.49 22.46 -14.63
C MET A 171 -5.60 23.50 -14.79
N LEU A 172 -5.78 24.05 -16.00
CA LEU A 172 -6.87 24.99 -16.27
C LEU A 172 -8.27 24.35 -16.20
N ARG A 173 -8.42 23.08 -16.61
CA ARG A 173 -9.69 22.34 -16.46
C ARG A 173 -10.04 22.15 -14.99
N ASP A 174 -9.09 21.65 -14.20
CA ASP A 174 -9.32 21.40 -12.78
C ASP A 174 -9.51 22.70 -12.00
N MET A 175 -8.81 23.77 -12.38
CA MET A 175 -9.01 25.10 -11.79
C MET A 175 -10.42 25.64 -12.05
N GLN A 176 -10.98 25.41 -13.25
CA GLN A 176 -12.34 25.82 -13.56
C GLN A 176 -13.37 25.11 -12.67
N TRP A 177 -13.13 23.84 -12.34
CA TRP A 177 -13.90 23.11 -11.33
C TRP A 177 -13.79 23.78 -9.97
N LEU A 178 -12.58 23.99 -9.45
CA LEU A 178 -12.33 24.60 -8.14
C LEU A 178 -12.96 26.00 -7.99
N LYS A 179 -13.01 26.79 -9.07
CA LYS A 179 -13.67 28.10 -9.09
C LYS A 179 -15.15 28.04 -8.68
N ASN A 180 -15.84 26.97 -9.04
CA ASN A 180 -17.27 26.82 -8.77
C ASN A 180 -17.56 26.31 -7.35
N GLU A 181 -16.54 25.87 -6.60
CA GLU A 181 -16.70 25.30 -5.26
C GLU A 181 -16.84 26.41 -4.20
N GLU A 182 -18.07 26.63 -3.72
CA GLU A 182 -18.36 27.63 -2.69
C GLU A 182 -17.87 27.19 -1.31
N GLY A 183 -17.23 28.10 -0.57
CA GLY A 183 -16.74 27.82 0.78
C GLY A 183 -15.38 27.11 0.86
N PHE A 184 -14.77 26.73 -0.26
CA PHE A 184 -13.41 26.19 -0.28
C PHE A 184 -12.40 27.23 0.26
N GLY A 185 -11.62 26.82 1.27
CA GLY A 185 -10.64 27.68 1.93
C GLY A 185 -9.68 26.92 2.84
N ALA A 186 -8.78 27.67 3.48
CA ALA A 186 -7.85 27.14 4.47
C ALA A 186 -8.62 26.64 5.69
N SER A 187 -8.35 25.39 6.08
CA SER A 187 -9.04 24.73 7.20
C SER A 187 -10.57 24.81 7.11
N SER A 188 -11.14 24.97 5.91
CA SER A 188 -12.59 24.99 5.73
C SER A 188 -13.14 23.70 6.32
N GLU A 189 -13.94 23.82 7.37
CA GLU A 189 -14.69 22.70 7.89
C GLU A 189 -15.62 22.27 6.75
N GLY A 190 -15.34 21.11 6.16
CA GLY A 190 -16.26 20.50 5.23
C GLY A 190 -17.60 20.21 5.91
N PRO A 191 -18.47 19.40 5.31
CA PRO A 191 -19.76 19.03 5.88
C PRO A 191 -19.75 18.45 7.32
N GLY A 192 -18.59 18.29 7.96
CA GLY A 192 -18.35 17.52 9.17
C GLY A 192 -18.07 16.07 8.79
N LEU A 193 -17.22 15.36 9.54
CA LEU A 193 -16.86 13.97 9.23
C LEU A 193 -18.10 13.07 9.08
N ILE A 194 -19.13 13.28 9.90
CA ILE A 194 -20.38 12.52 9.86
C ILE A 194 -21.09 12.74 8.52
N THR A 195 -21.32 13.99 8.12
CA THR A 195 -21.96 14.31 6.83
C THR A 195 -21.09 13.91 5.65
N LEU A 196 -19.76 13.94 5.80
CA LEU A 196 -18.80 13.38 4.83
C LEU A 196 -19.03 11.88 4.64
N PHE A 197 -19.15 11.12 5.73
CA PHE A 197 -19.46 9.70 5.67
C PHE A 197 -20.87 9.44 5.14
N ASP A 198 -21.85 10.28 5.48
CA ASP A 198 -23.23 10.13 5.02
C ASP A 198 -23.40 10.47 3.54
N ALA A 199 -22.78 11.55 3.07
CA ALA A 199 -22.78 11.92 1.66
C ALA A 199 -21.95 10.91 0.84
N ALA A 200 -20.79 10.51 1.34
CA ALA A 200 -20.03 9.42 0.76
C ALA A 200 -20.88 8.15 0.74
N ARG A 201 -21.64 7.82 1.79
CA ARG A 201 -22.51 6.64 1.80
C ARG A 201 -23.64 6.72 0.78
N GLU A 202 -24.30 7.85 0.64
CA GLU A 202 -25.37 8.05 -0.36
C GLU A 202 -24.85 8.06 -1.81
N GLU A 203 -23.62 8.55 -2.05
CA GLU A 203 -22.98 8.49 -3.37
C GLU A 203 -22.30 7.13 -3.66
N LEU A 204 -21.73 6.49 -2.63
CA LEU A 204 -20.90 5.28 -2.74
C LEU A 204 -21.74 4.00 -2.73
N LEU A 205 -22.90 3.98 -2.07
CA LEU A 205 -23.77 2.81 -1.97
C LEU A 205 -24.95 2.92 -2.92
N LEU A 206 -24.79 2.28 -4.09
CA LEU A 206 -25.83 2.21 -5.10
C LEU A 206 -26.96 1.26 -4.72
N ASP A 207 -26.68 0.22 -3.92
CA ASP A 207 -27.72 -0.65 -3.41
C ASP A 207 -28.45 0.05 -2.25
N PRO A 208 -29.78 0.29 -2.38
CA PRO A 208 -30.58 0.81 -1.27
C PRO A 208 -30.44 -0.02 0.01
N ASP A 209 -30.16 -1.32 -0.12
CA ASP A 209 -30.02 -2.24 1.00
C ASP A 209 -28.69 -2.02 1.76
N ASP A 210 -27.62 -1.60 1.06
CA ASP A 210 -26.31 -1.33 1.66
C ASP A 210 -26.31 -0.02 2.47
N ARG A 211 -27.21 0.94 2.19
CA ARG A 211 -27.26 2.27 2.87
C ARG A 211 -27.43 2.18 4.39
N ASN A 212 -28.03 1.08 4.86
CA ASN A 212 -28.28 0.85 6.27
C ASN A 212 -27.17 0.05 6.96
N VAL A 213 -26.19 -0.46 6.21
CA VAL A 213 -25.06 -1.23 6.75
C VAL A 213 -23.98 -0.26 7.25
N PRO A 214 -23.45 -0.42 8.48
CA PRO A 214 -22.32 0.38 8.95
C PRO A 214 -21.15 0.32 7.98
N ILE A 215 -20.44 1.43 7.74
CA ILE A 215 -19.33 1.49 6.77
C ILE A 215 -18.24 0.45 7.05
N THR A 216 -18.00 0.12 8.32
CA THR A 216 -17.04 -0.91 8.75
C THR A 216 -17.46 -2.33 8.42
N GLU A 217 -18.75 -2.55 8.12
CA GLU A 217 -19.36 -3.84 7.85
C GLU A 217 -19.68 -4.05 6.38
N LEU A 218 -19.50 -3.04 5.52
CA LEU A 218 -19.70 -3.12 4.08
C LEU A 218 -18.69 -4.07 3.44
N PRO A 219 -19.10 -5.27 3.00
CA PRO A 219 -18.22 -6.18 2.31
C PRO A 219 -18.37 -6.00 0.79
N PRO A 220 -17.29 -6.19 0.03
CA PRO A 220 -15.88 -6.18 0.44
C PRO A 220 -15.31 -4.76 0.73
N PRO A 221 -14.38 -4.56 1.69
CA PRO A 221 -13.62 -3.31 1.86
C PRO A 221 -12.94 -2.79 0.56
N GLU A 222 -12.69 -3.69 -0.39
CA GLU A 222 -12.20 -3.48 -1.75
C GLU A 222 -13.04 -2.49 -2.54
N LYS A 223 -14.36 -2.50 -2.31
CA LYS A 223 -15.30 -1.58 -2.96
C LYS A 223 -14.97 -0.11 -2.66
N LYS A 224 -14.38 0.19 -1.49
CA LYS A 224 -14.14 1.55 -1.02
C LYS A 224 -12.93 2.21 -1.67
N GLN A 225 -11.84 1.48 -1.90
CA GLN A 225 -10.59 2.07 -2.40
C GLN A 225 -10.68 2.41 -3.89
N ILE A 226 -11.19 1.48 -4.69
CA ILE A 226 -11.33 1.62 -6.15
C ILE A 226 -12.19 2.84 -6.52
N ARG A 227 -13.33 3.03 -5.84
CA ARG A 227 -14.23 4.17 -6.09
C ARG A 227 -13.64 5.51 -5.68
N ASN A 228 -12.76 5.53 -4.69
CA ASN A 228 -12.09 6.76 -4.27
C ASN A 228 -10.86 7.09 -5.15
N GLY A 229 -10.55 6.25 -6.14
CA GLY A 229 -9.32 6.37 -6.94
C GLY A 229 -8.05 6.15 -6.11
N ILE A 230 -8.19 5.53 -4.93
CA ILE A 230 -7.07 5.23 -4.05
C ILE A 230 -6.42 3.97 -4.60
N LYS A 231 -5.15 4.09 -4.97
CA LYS A 231 -4.31 2.95 -5.30
C LYS A 231 -4.14 2.10 -4.03
N PRO A 232 -4.46 0.80 -4.05
CA PRO A 232 -4.18 -0.05 -2.91
C PRO A 232 -2.68 -0.15 -2.65
N ASN A 233 -2.32 -0.29 -1.38
CA ASN A 233 -0.93 -0.53 -1.00
C ASN A 233 -0.53 -1.97 -1.37
N VAL A 234 0.77 -2.20 -1.59
CA VAL A 234 1.32 -3.50 -2.01
C VAL A 234 1.04 -4.66 -1.05
N ASP A 235 0.71 -4.36 0.20
CA ASP A 235 0.36 -5.29 1.28
C ASP A 235 -1.15 -5.53 1.41
N GLU A 236 -1.98 -4.83 0.65
CA GLU A 236 -3.43 -5.02 0.64
C GLU A 236 -3.84 -6.08 -0.40
N ASP A 237 -4.78 -6.96 -0.06
CA ASP A 237 -5.31 -8.01 -0.95
C ASP A 237 -5.76 -7.46 -2.33
N ASN A 238 -6.14 -6.19 -2.35
CA ASN A 238 -6.73 -5.48 -3.49
C ASN A 238 -5.69 -5.11 -4.53
N TRP A 239 -4.45 -4.92 -4.10
CA TRP A 239 -3.35 -4.67 -5.01
C TRP A 239 -3.16 -5.85 -5.95
N ILE A 240 -3.31 -7.07 -5.43
CA ILE A 240 -3.31 -8.27 -6.25
C ILE A 240 -4.64 -8.44 -6.98
N ALA A 241 -5.79 -8.29 -6.31
CA ALA A 241 -7.10 -8.51 -6.93
C ALA A 241 -7.41 -7.54 -8.11
N LEU A 242 -6.79 -6.37 -8.13
CA LEU A 242 -6.87 -5.38 -9.22
C LEU A 242 -5.65 -5.43 -10.14
N ASP A 243 -4.83 -6.47 -10.01
CA ASP A 243 -3.66 -6.74 -10.82
C ASP A 243 -2.65 -5.60 -10.87
N PHE A 244 -2.53 -4.77 -9.82
CA PHE A 244 -1.43 -3.80 -9.74
C PHE A 244 -0.07 -4.47 -9.74
N CYS A 245 -0.01 -5.75 -9.34
CA CYS A 245 1.18 -6.58 -9.39
C CYS A 245 1.80 -6.79 -10.77
N ILE A 246 1.05 -6.58 -11.85
CA ILE A 246 1.57 -6.73 -13.22
C ILE A 246 2.27 -5.46 -13.72
N ALA A 247 2.08 -4.34 -13.03
CA ALA A 247 2.76 -3.11 -13.36
C ALA A 247 4.27 -3.28 -13.11
N ALA A 248 5.07 -3.00 -14.13
CA ALA A 248 6.53 -3.19 -14.04
C ALA A 248 7.22 -2.13 -13.14
N ASP A 249 6.55 -1.00 -12.94
CA ASP A 249 7.06 0.15 -12.21
C ASP A 249 5.92 1.02 -11.68
N HIS A 250 6.28 1.97 -10.82
CA HIS A 250 5.35 2.92 -10.21
C HIS A 250 4.53 3.73 -11.23
N ASN A 251 5.11 4.06 -12.39
CA ASN A 251 4.40 4.81 -13.42
C ASN A 251 3.31 3.94 -14.07
N SER A 252 3.61 2.68 -14.33
CA SER A 252 2.64 1.69 -14.83
C SER A 252 1.53 1.45 -13.80
N GLU A 253 1.86 1.37 -12.51
CA GLU A 253 0.84 1.28 -11.44
C GLU A 253 -0.07 2.51 -11.44
N GLN A 254 0.49 3.71 -11.52
CA GLN A 254 -0.29 4.95 -11.55
C GLN A 254 -1.18 5.04 -12.78
N GLN A 255 -0.69 4.60 -13.94
CA GLN A 255 -1.50 4.51 -15.17
C GLN A 255 -2.67 3.55 -14.98
N LEU A 256 -2.45 2.42 -14.31
CA LEU A 256 -3.50 1.43 -14.05
C LEU A 256 -4.54 1.97 -13.08
N ALA A 257 -4.11 2.61 -11.99
CA ALA A 257 -5.00 3.30 -11.05
C ALA A 257 -5.84 4.37 -11.76
N SER A 258 -5.23 5.18 -12.62
CA SER A 258 -5.93 6.20 -13.39
C SER A 258 -6.95 5.59 -14.35
N ALA A 259 -6.61 4.46 -14.98
CA ALA A 259 -7.52 3.77 -15.87
C ALA A 259 -8.70 3.17 -15.10
N TYR A 260 -8.47 2.52 -13.96
CA TYR A 260 -9.53 2.05 -13.06
C TYR A 260 -10.43 3.19 -12.58
N GLY A 261 -9.86 4.31 -12.14
CA GLY A 261 -10.62 5.50 -11.76
C GLY A 261 -11.51 6.00 -12.90
N SER A 262 -10.94 6.13 -14.11
CA SER A 262 -11.70 6.52 -15.31
C SER A 262 -12.80 5.52 -15.67
N LEU A 263 -12.58 4.22 -15.43
CA LEU A 263 -13.56 3.19 -15.73
C LEU A 263 -14.75 3.29 -14.77
N VAL A 264 -14.47 3.42 -13.48
CA VAL A 264 -15.48 3.51 -12.41
C VAL A 264 -16.31 4.78 -12.52
N GLU A 265 -15.77 5.86 -13.09
CA GLU A 265 -16.53 7.06 -13.43
C GLU A 265 -17.54 6.85 -14.58
N ARG A 266 -17.33 5.84 -15.42
CA ARG A 266 -18.07 5.64 -16.68
C ARG A 266 -19.00 4.43 -16.68
N CYS A 267 -18.79 3.46 -15.80
CA CYS A 267 -19.68 2.32 -15.63
C CYS A 267 -20.39 2.35 -14.27
N SER A 268 -21.49 1.60 -14.14
CA SER A 268 -22.07 1.40 -12.81
C SER A 268 -21.14 0.55 -11.96
N PHE A 269 -21.27 0.67 -10.63
CA PHE A 269 -20.47 -0.12 -9.72
C PHE A 269 -20.78 -1.62 -9.84
N ASP A 270 -22.06 -1.98 -10.01
CA ASP A 270 -22.47 -3.37 -10.18
C ASP A 270 -21.89 -3.97 -11.46
N GLU A 271 -21.85 -3.17 -12.54
CA GLU A 271 -21.24 -3.59 -13.79
C GLU A 271 -19.73 -3.81 -13.60
N PHE A 272 -19.04 -2.87 -12.95
CA PHE A 272 -17.63 -2.99 -12.59
C PHE A 272 -17.35 -4.26 -11.78
N TRP A 273 -18.07 -4.44 -10.67
CA TRP A 273 -17.85 -5.53 -9.72
C TRP A 273 -18.19 -6.87 -10.33
N LYS A 274 -19.29 -6.94 -11.10
CA LYS A 274 -19.63 -8.13 -11.88
C LYS A 274 -18.52 -8.46 -12.86
N ALA A 275 -17.96 -7.46 -13.56
CA ALA A 275 -16.87 -7.72 -14.48
C ALA A 275 -15.58 -8.16 -13.77
N MET A 276 -15.29 -7.66 -12.57
CA MET A 276 -14.18 -8.17 -11.74
C MET A 276 -14.42 -9.63 -11.35
N ALA A 277 -15.60 -9.95 -10.80
CA ALA A 277 -15.96 -11.30 -10.38
C ALA A 277 -15.99 -12.31 -11.54
N ASP A 278 -16.51 -11.88 -12.69
CA ASP A 278 -16.56 -12.66 -13.92
C ASP A 278 -15.24 -12.59 -14.72
N SER A 279 -14.19 -11.94 -14.19
CA SER A 279 -12.88 -11.72 -14.86
C SER A 279 -13.00 -11.19 -16.31
N SER A 280 -14.00 -10.34 -16.53
CA SER A 280 -14.32 -9.70 -17.80
C SER A 280 -14.02 -8.19 -17.80
N ILE A 281 -13.20 -7.72 -16.86
CA ILE A 281 -12.82 -6.31 -16.69
C ILE A 281 -12.16 -5.72 -17.94
N THR A 282 -11.43 -6.52 -18.73
CA THR A 282 -10.88 -6.11 -20.03
C THR A 282 -11.99 -5.70 -21.02
N GLY A 283 -13.16 -6.35 -20.93
CA GLY A 283 -14.34 -6.01 -21.70
C GLY A 283 -14.91 -4.65 -21.31
N LEU A 284 -14.90 -4.31 -20.03
CA LEU A 284 -15.29 -2.98 -19.55
C LEU A 284 -14.32 -1.89 -19.98
N PHE A 285 -13.01 -2.14 -19.89
CA PHE A 285 -12.01 -1.21 -20.41
C PHE A 285 -12.20 -0.97 -21.91
N SER A 286 -12.53 -2.01 -22.68
CA SER A 286 -12.86 -1.88 -24.11
C SER A 286 -14.15 -1.10 -24.36
N LYS A 287 -15.14 -1.21 -23.46
CA LYS A 287 -16.45 -0.57 -23.58
C LYS A 287 -16.44 0.90 -23.18
N TYR A 288 -15.75 1.26 -22.10
CA TYR A 288 -15.87 2.56 -21.45
C TYR A 288 -14.56 3.35 -21.37
N GLY A 289 -13.40 2.70 -21.47
CA GLY A 289 -12.11 3.28 -21.10
C GLY A 289 -11.15 3.48 -22.27
N PRO A 290 -10.00 4.11 -22.01
CA PRO A 290 -8.92 4.21 -22.98
C PRO A 290 -8.24 2.84 -23.06
N ALA A 291 -8.82 1.92 -23.85
CA ALA A 291 -8.23 0.60 -24.08
C ALA A 291 -6.72 0.72 -24.38
N ASP A 292 -6.33 1.75 -25.14
CA ASP A 292 -4.94 2.06 -25.48
C ASP A 292 -4.00 2.23 -24.28
N ALA A 293 -4.46 2.78 -23.15
CA ALA A 293 -3.62 2.98 -21.96
C ALA A 293 -3.23 1.65 -21.29
N ILE A 294 -4.12 0.66 -21.34
CA ILE A 294 -3.92 -0.66 -20.72
C ILE A 294 -3.39 -1.69 -21.73
N LEU A 295 -3.70 -1.53 -23.02
CA LEU A 295 -3.23 -2.43 -24.08
C LEU A 295 -1.69 -2.51 -24.15
N HIS A 296 -1.00 -1.47 -23.71
CA HIS A 296 0.46 -1.45 -23.65
C HIS A 296 1.04 -2.04 -22.36
N MET A 297 0.21 -2.31 -21.34
CA MET A 297 0.64 -3.03 -20.15
C MET A 297 0.88 -4.48 -20.51
N ARG A 298 2.15 -4.88 -20.41
CA ARG A 298 2.58 -6.23 -20.78
C ARG A 298 1.76 -7.26 -20.00
N ASN A 299 1.20 -8.22 -20.73
CA ASN A 299 0.43 -9.35 -20.20
C ASN A 299 -0.87 -8.98 -19.45
N PHE A 300 -1.33 -7.71 -19.42
CA PHE A 300 -2.56 -7.36 -18.69
C PHE A 300 -3.76 -8.19 -19.15
N LYS A 301 -3.97 -8.26 -20.46
CA LYS A 301 -5.06 -9.02 -21.06
C LYS A 301 -4.93 -10.52 -20.78
N ASP A 302 -3.71 -11.03 -20.84
CA ASP A 302 -3.44 -12.46 -20.64
C ASP A 302 -3.68 -12.82 -19.18
N VAL A 303 -3.13 -12.05 -18.22
CA VAL A 303 -3.34 -12.24 -16.78
C VAL A 303 -4.82 -12.15 -16.42
N MET A 304 -5.52 -11.10 -16.84
CA MET A 304 -6.96 -10.97 -16.59
C MET A 304 -7.78 -12.12 -17.16
N SER A 305 -7.34 -12.69 -18.29
CA SER A 305 -8.02 -13.84 -18.89
C SER A 305 -7.74 -15.17 -18.19
N ILE A 306 -6.63 -15.28 -17.45
CA ILE A 306 -6.26 -16.46 -16.64
C ILE A 306 -7.02 -16.47 -15.33
N VAL A 307 -7.25 -15.30 -14.73
CA VAL A 307 -7.96 -15.13 -13.45
C VAL A 307 -9.45 -15.53 -13.54
N ASN A 308 -9.93 -15.97 -14.73
CA ASN A 308 -11.27 -16.52 -15.05
C ASN A 308 -11.72 -17.77 -14.27
N GLY A 309 -11.50 -17.81 -12.96
CA GLY A 309 -11.98 -18.89 -12.10
C GLY A 309 -11.35 -20.24 -12.41
N GLU A 310 -10.17 -20.26 -13.04
CA GLU A 310 -9.35 -21.47 -12.98
C GLU A 310 -9.07 -21.76 -11.51
N ASP A 311 -9.38 -22.99 -11.12
CA ASP A 311 -9.36 -23.44 -9.75
C ASP A 311 -8.00 -23.10 -9.13
N GLU A 312 -7.97 -22.11 -8.23
CA GLU A 312 -6.78 -21.78 -7.43
C GLU A 312 -6.16 -23.05 -6.84
N MET A 313 -7.00 -24.06 -6.57
CA MET A 313 -6.59 -25.37 -6.13
C MET A 313 -5.84 -26.17 -7.19
N LYS A 314 -6.21 -26.09 -8.48
CA LYS A 314 -5.43 -26.71 -9.56
C LYS A 314 -4.06 -26.06 -9.73
N LEU A 315 -3.96 -24.74 -9.58
CA LEU A 315 -2.66 -24.06 -9.61
C LEU A 315 -1.78 -24.50 -8.45
N HIS A 316 -2.35 -24.57 -7.26
CA HIS A 316 -1.67 -25.08 -6.07
C HIS A 316 -1.27 -26.57 -6.21
N GLU A 317 -2.18 -27.42 -6.70
CA GLU A 317 -1.93 -28.84 -6.97
C GLU A 317 -0.84 -29.03 -8.03
N ALA A 318 -0.84 -28.23 -9.09
CA ALA A 318 0.21 -28.23 -10.11
C ALA A 318 1.56 -27.79 -9.53
N CYS A 319 1.54 -26.82 -8.60
CA CYS A 319 2.73 -26.39 -7.88
C CYS A 319 3.30 -27.50 -6.98
N ILE A 320 2.45 -28.21 -6.23
CA ILE A 320 2.84 -29.32 -5.35
C ILE A 320 3.31 -30.54 -6.16
N SER A 321 2.67 -30.82 -7.29
CA SER A 321 2.98 -31.97 -8.13
C SER A 321 4.17 -31.74 -9.08
N GLY A 322 4.72 -30.53 -9.13
CA GLY A 322 5.77 -30.17 -10.09
C GLY A 322 5.26 -30.03 -11.54
N GLU A 323 3.94 -29.98 -11.74
CA GLU A 323 3.26 -29.87 -13.04
C GLU A 323 2.88 -28.43 -13.39
N LEU A 324 3.45 -27.43 -12.71
CA LEU A 324 3.15 -26.01 -12.95
C LEU A 324 3.39 -25.61 -14.41
N ALA A 325 4.46 -26.12 -15.04
CA ALA A 325 4.72 -25.87 -16.45
C ALA A 325 3.61 -26.40 -17.37
N SER A 326 3.13 -27.61 -17.10
CA SER A 326 2.06 -28.26 -17.85
C SER A 326 0.73 -27.52 -17.68
N LEU A 327 0.44 -27.05 -16.46
CA LEU A 327 -0.74 -26.23 -16.19
C LEU A 327 -0.63 -24.89 -16.93
N LEU A 328 0.48 -24.16 -16.80
CA LEU A 328 0.67 -22.89 -17.50
C LEU A 328 0.61 -23.07 -19.03
N GLU A 329 1.16 -24.16 -19.58
CA GLU A 329 1.04 -24.54 -21.00
C GLU A 329 -0.42 -24.79 -21.42
N SER A 330 -1.21 -25.41 -20.55
CA SER A 330 -2.64 -25.65 -20.79
C SER A 330 -3.45 -24.35 -20.82
N VAL A 331 -3.15 -23.43 -19.91
CA VAL A 331 -3.91 -22.18 -19.72
C VAL A 331 -3.49 -21.10 -20.72
N LEU A 332 -2.18 -20.89 -20.88
CA LEU A 332 -1.60 -19.85 -21.72
C LEU A 332 -1.40 -20.29 -23.18
N GLY A 333 -1.66 -21.56 -23.48
CA GLY A 333 -1.14 -22.22 -24.69
C GLY A 333 0.37 -22.44 -24.59
N SER A 334 0.99 -23.04 -25.62
CA SER A 334 2.44 -23.31 -25.63
C SER A 334 3.23 -22.01 -25.39
N PRO A 335 3.80 -21.78 -24.19
CA PRO A 335 4.42 -20.53 -23.83
C PRO A 335 5.79 -20.56 -24.49
N ALA A 336 5.91 -19.90 -25.62
CA ALA A 336 7.08 -19.97 -26.48
C ALA A 336 8.39 -19.43 -25.83
N ARG A 337 8.40 -19.10 -24.53
CA ARG A 337 9.49 -18.32 -23.91
C ARG A 337 9.87 -18.64 -22.47
N VAL A 338 9.20 -19.53 -21.74
CA VAL A 338 9.62 -19.86 -20.37
C VAL A 338 10.25 -21.26 -20.35
N PRO A 339 11.58 -21.38 -20.17
CA PRO A 339 12.23 -22.66 -19.98
C PRO A 339 11.58 -23.44 -18.83
N ARG A 340 11.18 -24.69 -19.06
CA ARG A 340 10.54 -25.55 -18.04
C ARG A 340 11.35 -25.67 -16.76
N ASP A 341 12.67 -25.53 -16.84
CA ASP A 341 13.55 -25.57 -15.68
C ASP A 341 13.37 -24.37 -14.73
N LEU A 342 12.85 -23.23 -15.21
CA LEU A 342 12.48 -22.08 -14.38
C LEU A 342 11.11 -22.24 -13.72
N LEU A 343 10.29 -23.16 -14.23
CA LEU A 343 8.97 -23.51 -13.70
C LEU A 343 9.02 -24.76 -12.81
N LYS A 344 10.22 -25.34 -12.60
CA LYS A 344 10.43 -26.38 -11.58
C LYS A 344 10.26 -25.74 -10.22
N ASN A 345 9.08 -25.93 -9.66
CA ASN A 345 8.80 -25.50 -8.31
C ASN A 345 9.46 -26.51 -7.36
N PRO A 346 10.37 -26.10 -6.45
CA PRO A 346 10.98 -27.01 -5.48
C PRO A 346 10.01 -27.41 -4.35
N TYR A 347 8.69 -27.31 -4.58
CA TYR A 347 7.67 -27.63 -3.61
C TYR A 347 7.23 -29.10 -3.68
N PRO A 348 6.89 -29.71 -2.53
CA PRO A 348 7.19 -29.22 -1.18
C PRO A 348 8.71 -29.15 -0.96
N LEU A 349 9.18 -28.05 -0.35
CA LEU A 349 10.58 -27.91 0.03
C LEU A 349 10.94 -29.08 0.95
N GLU A 350 12.09 -29.71 0.73
CA GLU A 350 12.56 -30.80 1.57
C GLU A 350 12.64 -30.29 3.02
N ASN A 351 11.90 -30.95 3.93
CA ASN A 351 11.70 -30.58 5.34
C ASN A 351 10.71 -29.43 5.65
N TYR A 352 10.08 -28.80 4.65
CA TYR A 352 9.07 -27.75 4.86
C TYR A 352 7.80 -27.99 4.03
N PRO A 353 7.04 -29.05 4.34
CA PRO A 353 5.88 -29.47 3.54
C PRO A 353 4.70 -28.50 3.56
N LEU A 354 4.73 -27.49 4.44
CA LEU A 354 3.65 -26.54 4.67
C LEU A 354 4.01 -25.10 4.27
N MET A 355 5.21 -24.85 3.75
CA MET A 355 5.62 -23.51 3.31
C MET A 355 4.71 -23.05 2.16
N GLY A 356 4.30 -21.78 2.11
CA GLY A 356 3.43 -21.25 1.06
C GLY A 356 1.97 -21.74 1.12
N MET A 357 1.55 -22.37 2.21
CA MET A 357 0.15 -22.77 2.41
C MET A 357 -0.66 -21.64 3.06
N VAL A 358 -1.79 -21.29 2.45
CA VAL A 358 -2.78 -20.41 3.08
C VAL A 358 -3.88 -21.26 3.70
N THR A 359 -4.10 -21.10 5.00
CA THR A 359 -5.20 -21.75 5.73
C THR A 359 -5.96 -20.73 6.54
N ALA A 360 -7.25 -20.97 6.79
CA ALA A 360 -8.05 -20.07 7.63
C ALA A 360 -7.56 -20.00 9.08
N SER A 361 -6.87 -21.04 9.55
CA SER A 361 -6.31 -21.09 10.91
C SER A 361 -5.13 -22.05 10.97
N VAL A 362 -4.07 -21.61 11.65
CA VAL A 362 -2.94 -22.44 12.05
C VAL A 362 -2.96 -22.56 13.57
N ILE A 363 -2.72 -23.77 14.06
CA ILE A 363 -2.48 -24.04 15.47
C ILE A 363 -1.07 -24.61 15.59
N MET A 364 -0.23 -23.97 16.38
CA MET A 364 1.18 -24.36 16.54
C MET A 364 1.40 -24.98 17.91
N TYR A 365 2.11 -26.12 17.94
CA TYR A 365 2.53 -26.81 19.16
C TYR A 365 4.01 -27.13 19.10
N ARG A 366 4.65 -27.22 20.26
CA ARG A 366 5.98 -27.80 20.37
C ARG A 366 5.95 -29.30 20.04
N GLU A 367 7.03 -29.79 19.45
CA GLU A 367 7.16 -31.20 19.05
C GLU A 367 7.00 -32.13 20.26
N SER A 368 7.57 -31.76 21.42
CA SER A 368 7.39 -32.47 22.68
C SER A 368 5.94 -32.52 23.20
N ASP A 369 5.10 -31.56 22.81
CA ASP A 369 3.70 -31.49 23.23
C ASP A 369 2.73 -32.10 22.20
N LEU A 370 3.20 -32.47 21.01
CA LEU A 370 2.35 -32.91 19.90
C LEU A 370 1.55 -34.18 20.22
N ASP A 371 2.14 -35.12 20.96
CA ASP A 371 1.47 -36.36 21.39
C ASP A 371 0.40 -36.12 22.48
N ARG A 372 0.45 -34.96 23.14
CA ARG A 372 -0.48 -34.57 24.20
C ARG A 372 -1.70 -33.84 23.65
N VAL A 373 -1.62 -33.36 22.40
CA VAL A 373 -2.73 -32.76 21.66
C VAL A 373 -3.76 -33.84 21.36
N SER A 374 -4.86 -33.83 22.10
CA SER A 374 -5.88 -34.88 22.00
C SER A 374 -6.44 -35.00 20.58
N THR A 375 -6.78 -36.22 20.17
CA THR A 375 -7.46 -36.51 18.90
C THR A 375 -8.78 -35.72 18.74
N SER A 376 -9.31 -35.18 19.85
CA SER A 376 -10.50 -34.33 19.88
C SER A 376 -10.29 -32.97 19.21
N GLU A 377 -9.09 -32.37 19.28
CA GLU A 377 -8.83 -31.04 18.67
C GLU A 377 -8.75 -31.10 17.14
N ARG A 378 -8.40 -32.27 16.57
CA ARG A 378 -8.48 -32.50 15.12
C ARG A 378 -9.92 -32.43 14.58
N ASN A 379 -10.93 -32.56 15.43
CA ASN A 379 -12.34 -32.66 15.05
C ASN A 379 -13.22 -31.52 15.60
N ALA A 380 -12.70 -30.65 16.47
CA ALA A 380 -13.48 -29.62 17.15
C ALA A 380 -13.60 -28.34 16.31
N ASN A 381 -14.64 -28.27 15.46
CA ASN A 381 -15.34 -27.07 14.94
C ASN A 381 -15.60 -27.04 13.42
N GLY A 382 -15.35 -28.12 12.68
CA GLY A 382 -15.68 -28.18 11.24
C GLY A 382 -14.88 -27.22 10.34
N LYS A 383 -14.16 -26.24 10.91
CA LYS A 383 -13.13 -25.44 10.25
C LYS A 383 -11.82 -26.19 10.38
N LYS A 384 -11.30 -26.69 9.25
CA LYS A 384 -9.99 -27.36 9.17
C LYS A 384 -8.89 -26.37 9.57
N ALA A 385 -8.49 -26.40 10.84
CA ALA A 385 -7.24 -25.77 11.26
C ALA A 385 -6.08 -26.71 10.90
N VAL A 386 -4.96 -26.14 10.46
CA VAL A 386 -3.73 -26.90 10.21
C VAL A 386 -2.92 -26.89 11.50
N ILE A 387 -2.49 -28.08 11.95
CA ILE A 387 -1.63 -28.24 13.12
C ILE A 387 -0.17 -28.24 12.64
N LEU A 388 0.66 -27.37 13.20
CA LEU A 388 2.08 -27.23 12.91
C LEU A 388 2.90 -27.58 14.15
N SER A 389 3.89 -28.45 13.98
CA SER A 389 4.86 -28.80 15.02
C SER A 389 6.09 -27.90 14.92
N LEU A 390 6.46 -27.27 16.04
CA LEU A 390 7.67 -26.47 16.21
C LEU A 390 8.75 -27.32 16.89
N PRO A 391 9.97 -27.39 16.34
CA PRO A 391 11.09 -28.05 17.01
C PRO A 391 11.37 -27.42 18.37
N ASP A 392 11.58 -28.24 19.40
CA ASP A 392 11.82 -27.74 20.77
C ASP A 392 13.11 -26.88 20.89
N ALA A 393 14.05 -27.03 19.93
CA ALA A 393 15.37 -26.40 19.97
C ALA A 393 15.43 -24.99 19.34
N GLU A 394 14.38 -24.55 18.63
CA GLU A 394 14.37 -23.28 17.86
C GLU A 394 13.31 -22.28 18.35
N ASP A 395 12.88 -22.42 19.60
CA ASP A 395 11.62 -21.86 20.13
C ASP A 395 11.55 -20.33 20.09
N GLU A 396 12.57 -19.60 20.54
CA GLU A 396 12.44 -18.13 20.68
C GLU A 396 12.57 -17.38 19.34
N ALA A 397 13.53 -17.73 18.49
CA ALA A 397 13.73 -17.05 17.21
C ALA A 397 12.57 -17.31 16.24
N MET A 398 12.03 -18.53 16.23
CA MET A 398 10.89 -18.87 15.40
C MET A 398 9.60 -18.25 15.94
N LYS A 399 9.44 -18.16 17.26
CA LYS A 399 8.30 -17.47 17.89
C LYS A 399 8.32 -15.97 17.63
N GLU A 400 9.49 -15.33 17.73
CA GLU A 400 9.67 -13.92 17.35
C GLU A 400 9.32 -13.72 15.87
N TRP A 401 9.83 -14.58 14.98
CA TRP A 401 9.48 -14.54 13.55
C TRP A 401 7.97 -14.71 13.29
N ILE A 402 7.29 -15.63 13.97
CA ILE A 402 5.83 -15.84 13.84
C ILE A 402 5.06 -14.62 14.35
N GLN A 403 5.49 -14.03 15.46
CA GLN A 403 4.86 -12.83 16.03
C GLN A 403 5.04 -11.63 15.11
N ASP A 404 6.25 -11.42 14.60
CA ASP A 404 6.56 -10.38 13.62
C ASP A 404 5.76 -10.58 12.34
N ARG A 405 5.64 -11.82 11.87
CA ARG A 405 4.87 -12.14 10.67
C ARG A 405 3.38 -11.93 10.88
N ALA A 406 2.83 -12.33 12.02
CA ALA A 406 1.42 -12.12 12.35
C ALA A 406 1.09 -10.64 12.61
N ALA A 407 2.06 -9.87 13.14
CA ALA A 407 1.96 -8.42 13.27
C ALA A 407 1.99 -7.74 11.90
N PHE A 408 2.92 -8.16 11.03
CA PHE A 408 3.02 -7.72 9.64
C PHE A 408 1.72 -7.98 8.86
N LEU A 409 1.12 -9.17 9.03
CA LEU A 409 -0.14 -9.53 8.36
C LEU A 409 -1.40 -8.96 9.05
N GLY A 410 -1.27 -8.26 10.17
CA GLY A 410 -2.40 -7.70 10.93
C GLY A 410 -3.36 -8.75 11.52
N THR A 411 -2.99 -10.04 11.52
CA THR A 411 -3.86 -11.15 11.93
C THR A 411 -3.75 -11.50 13.41
N GLY A 412 -2.68 -11.03 14.07
CA GLY A 412 -2.43 -11.19 15.50
C GLY A 412 -2.18 -12.64 15.94
N VAL A 413 -1.33 -12.83 16.95
CA VAL A 413 -1.12 -14.14 17.60
C VAL A 413 -1.99 -14.22 18.85
N ARG A 414 -2.81 -15.26 18.98
CA ARG A 414 -3.56 -15.56 20.20
C ARG A 414 -2.95 -16.74 20.92
N GLN A 415 -2.38 -16.50 22.08
CA GLN A 415 -1.86 -17.54 22.95
C GLN A 415 -2.97 -18.10 23.84
N ARG A 416 -3.03 -19.43 23.97
CA ARG A 416 -3.90 -20.14 24.92
C ARG A 416 -3.05 -21.05 25.78
N TYR A 417 -3.50 -21.24 27.02
CA TYR A 417 -2.82 -22.07 28.00
C TYR A 417 -3.77 -23.19 28.42
N HIS A 418 -3.31 -24.43 28.32
CA HIS A 418 -4.06 -25.61 28.72
C HIS A 418 -3.34 -26.31 29.87
N SER A 419 -4.06 -26.67 30.91
CA SER A 419 -3.51 -27.53 31.97
C SER A 419 -3.72 -29.00 31.59
N ALA A 420 -2.64 -29.73 31.39
CA ALA A 420 -2.66 -31.17 31.22
C ALA A 420 -3.09 -31.87 32.53
N SER A 421 -3.54 -33.13 32.42
CA SER A 421 -3.98 -33.93 33.57
C SER A 421 -2.89 -34.19 34.62
N ASP A 422 -1.62 -34.08 34.24
CA ASP A 422 -0.47 -34.16 35.14
C ASP A 422 -0.05 -32.82 35.77
N GLY A 423 -0.80 -31.74 35.49
CA GLY A 423 -0.54 -30.40 35.99
C GLY A 423 0.44 -29.57 35.16
N THR A 424 0.97 -30.11 34.04
CA THR A 424 1.81 -29.34 33.12
C THR A 424 0.99 -28.33 32.33
N VAL A 425 1.50 -27.11 32.14
CA VAL A 425 0.86 -26.10 31.29
C VAL A 425 1.39 -26.22 29.86
N ILE A 426 0.49 -26.45 28.90
CA ILE A 426 0.77 -26.48 27.46
C ILE A 426 0.39 -25.11 26.88
N MET A 427 1.29 -24.52 26.10
CA MET A 427 1.07 -23.27 25.38
C MET A 427 0.61 -23.59 23.95
N GLU A 428 -0.46 -22.95 23.50
CA GLU A 428 -1.00 -23.06 22.14
C GLU A 428 -0.99 -21.66 21.51
N ASP A 429 -0.28 -21.49 20.39
CA ASP A 429 -0.32 -20.25 19.62
C ASP A 429 -1.24 -20.41 18.40
N ARG A 430 -2.22 -19.50 18.27
CA ARG A 430 -3.12 -19.41 17.10
C ARG A 430 -2.83 -18.17 16.28
N VAL A 431 -2.70 -18.35 14.98
CA VAL A 431 -2.48 -17.26 14.00
C VAL A 431 -3.56 -17.31 12.92
N GLY A 432 -4.14 -16.15 12.58
CA GLY A 432 -4.96 -16.00 11.36
C GLY A 432 -4.03 -15.94 10.15
N ALA A 433 -4.18 -16.79 9.14
CA ALA A 433 -3.00 -17.25 8.40
C ALA A 433 -2.79 -16.70 6.99
N CYS A 434 -1.50 -16.48 6.70
CA CYS A 434 -0.75 -16.95 5.53
C CYS A 434 0.60 -17.49 6.07
N LEU A 435 1.07 -18.67 5.64
CA LEU A 435 2.36 -19.27 6.08
C LEU A 435 3.38 -19.33 4.94
#